data_AF-A0A7X9WTU6-F1
#
_entry.id   AF-A0A7X9WTU6-F1
#
_cell.length_a   1.000
_cell.length_b   1.000
_cell.length_c   1.000
_cell.angle_alpha   90.00
_cell.angle_beta   90.00
_cell.angle_gamma   90.00
#
_symmetry.space_group_name_H-M   'P 1'
#
loop_
_entity.id
_entity.type
_entity.pdbx_description
1 polymer ?
#
loop_
_entity_poly.entity_id
_entity_poly.type
_entity_poly.pdbx_seq_one_letter_code
_entity_poly.pdbx_strand_id
1 'polypeptide(L)'
;MLNLDSTKTQAVADQTRQAFAALDNALVDAAQLTAAFLTASQGSGLTASESQRILKQIHDSATKIIEGRSDMVRATALLTRCIERSQHEVTAFGCPIGLELEQRETARHLTLVA
;
A
#
# COMPACT_ATOMS: atom_id res chain seq x y z
N MET A 1 -28.20 -12.63 -1.61
CA MET A 1 -27.20 -12.39 -2.66
C MET A 1 -27.20 -10.90 -2.98
N LEU A 2 -26.04 -10.25 -2.95
CA LEU A 2 -25.92 -8.85 -3.39
C LEU A 2 -26.03 -8.80 -4.92
N ASN A 3 -26.66 -7.76 -5.47
CA ASN A 3 -26.71 -7.53 -6.90
C ASN A 3 -25.70 -6.42 -7.26
N LEU A 4 -24.49 -6.83 -7.60
CA LEU A 4 -23.43 -5.89 -7.97
C LEU A 4 -23.40 -5.70 -9.49
N ASP A 5 -23.33 -4.46 -9.95
CA ASP A 5 -23.12 -4.17 -11.36
C ASP A 5 -21.67 -4.50 -11.76
N SER A 6 -21.50 -5.32 -12.80
CA SER A 6 -20.17 -5.81 -13.20
C SER A 6 -19.23 -4.68 -13.58
N THR A 7 -19.70 -3.73 -14.39
CA THR A 7 -18.87 -2.63 -14.90
C THR A 7 -18.43 -1.70 -13.77
N LYS A 8 -19.34 -1.36 -12.86
CA LYS A 8 -19.02 -0.51 -11.69
C LYS A 8 -18.10 -1.24 -10.73
N THR A 9 -18.29 -2.54 -10.51
CA THR A 9 -17.44 -3.33 -9.62
C THR A 9 -16.02 -3.46 -10.17
N GLN A 10 -15.89 -3.69 -11.48
CA GLN A 10 -14.60 -3.68 -12.16
C GLN A 10 -13.90 -2.32 -12.01
N ALA A 11 -14.62 -1.21 -12.20
CA ALA A 11 -14.06 0.13 -12.02
C ALA A 11 -13.54 0.37 -10.60
N VAL A 12 -14.24 -0.13 -9.57
CA VAL A 12 -13.76 -0.06 -8.17
C VAL A 12 -12.48 -0.88 -8.00
N ALA A 13 -12.40 -2.07 -8.59
CA ALA A 13 -11.19 -2.90 -8.53
C ALA A 13 -10.00 -2.21 -9.21
N ASP A 14 -10.21 -1.61 -10.38
CA ASP A 14 -9.18 -0.84 -11.11
C ASP A 14 -8.70 0.37 -10.30
N GLN A 15 -9.63 1.14 -9.72
CA GLN A 15 -9.30 2.29 -8.87
C GLN A 15 -8.57 1.87 -7.59
N THR A 16 -8.93 0.72 -7.01
CA THR A 16 -8.24 0.18 -5.84
C THR A 16 -6.76 -0.13 -6.16
N ARG A 17 -6.49 -0.76 -7.31
CA ARG A 17 -5.11 -1.01 -7.78
C ARG A 17 -4.35 0.29 -8.01
N GLN A 18 -4.98 1.28 -8.64
CA GLN A 18 -4.38 2.60 -8.85
C GLN A 18 -4.04 3.30 -7.53
N ALA A 19 -4.92 3.21 -6.53
CA ALA A 19 -4.69 3.79 -5.21
C ALA A 19 -3.49 3.14 -4.49
N PHE A 20 -3.34 1.81 -4.56
CA PHE A 20 -2.15 1.14 -4.04
C PHE A 20 -0.86 1.61 -4.73
N ALA A 21 -0.86 1.68 -6.07
CA ALA A 21 0.30 2.17 -6.82
C ALA A 21 0.65 3.62 -6.43
N ALA A 22 -0.34 4.48 -6.22
CA ALA A 22 -0.13 5.85 -5.78
C ALA A 22 0.49 5.92 -4.36
N LEU A 23 0.02 5.09 -3.43
CA LEU A 23 0.59 5.02 -2.08
C LEU A 23 2.03 4.48 -2.10
N ASP A 24 2.30 3.46 -2.92
CA ASP A 24 3.64 2.89 -3.07
C ASP A 24 4.62 3.91 -3.65
N ASN A 25 4.20 4.67 -4.67
CA ASN A 25 5.00 5.77 -5.22
C ASN A 25 5.24 6.88 -4.19
N ALA A 26 4.21 7.24 -3.40
CA ALA A 26 4.36 8.25 -2.36
C ALA A 26 5.37 7.83 -1.26
N LEU A 27 5.50 6.53 -0.97
CA LEU A 27 6.55 6.01 -0.07
C LEU A 27 7.94 6.13 -0.69
N VAL A 28 8.08 5.83 -1.98
CA VAL A 28 9.33 6.04 -2.72
C VAL A 28 9.74 7.51 -2.67
N ASP A 29 8.82 8.42 -2.97
CA ASP A 29 9.06 9.86 -2.96
C ASP A 29 9.46 10.36 -1.56
N ALA A 30 8.82 9.87 -0.49
CA ALA A 30 9.17 10.23 0.89
C ALA A 30 10.58 9.76 1.29
N ALA A 31 10.99 8.56 0.83
CA ALA A 31 12.35 8.07 1.05
C ALA A 31 13.38 8.90 0.28
N GLN A 32 13.10 9.22 -0.99
CA GLN A 32 13.95 10.10 -1.79
C GLN A 32 14.08 11.49 -1.18
N LEU A 33 12.97 12.07 -0.68
CA LEU A 33 12.98 13.36 0.01
C LEU A 33 13.85 13.33 1.26
N THR A 34 13.79 12.26 2.05
CA THR A 34 14.66 12.08 3.23
C THR A 34 16.13 12.09 2.83
N ALA A 35 16.51 11.33 1.80
CA ALA A 35 17.88 11.27 1.30
C ALA A 35 18.36 12.62 0.74
N ALA A 36 17.49 13.30 -0.03
CA ALA A 36 17.76 14.62 -0.59
C ALA A 36 17.94 15.66 0.52
N PHE A 37 17.09 15.64 1.54
CA PHE A 37 17.20 16.54 2.69
C PHE A 37 18.51 16.33 3.46
N LEU A 38 18.87 15.06 3.76
CA LEU A 38 20.13 14.75 4.44
C LEU A 38 21.33 15.28 3.66
N THR A 39 21.34 15.08 2.34
CA THR A 39 22.39 15.59 1.46
C THR A 39 22.45 17.12 1.47
N ALA A 40 21.30 17.79 1.32
CA ALA A 40 21.21 19.25 1.31
C ALA A 40 21.54 19.89 2.67
N SER A 41 21.32 19.16 3.77
CA SER A 41 21.61 19.66 5.11
C SER A 41 23.11 19.73 5.42
N GLN A 42 23.95 18.98 4.69
CA GLN A 42 25.39 18.97 4.89
C GLN A 42 26.00 20.33 4.53
N GLY A 43 26.70 20.96 5.48
CA GLY A 43 27.30 22.28 5.27
C GLY A 43 26.29 23.43 5.15
N SER A 44 25.00 23.18 5.42
CA SER A 44 23.94 24.19 5.30
C SER A 44 23.93 25.22 6.44
N GLY A 45 24.64 24.96 7.54
CA GLY A 45 24.59 25.77 8.75
C GLY A 45 23.37 25.50 9.65
N LEU A 46 22.49 24.56 9.28
CA LEU A 46 21.41 24.12 10.16
C LEU A 46 21.95 23.53 11.46
N THR A 47 21.32 23.89 12.57
CA THR A 47 21.58 23.23 13.85
C THR A 47 21.05 21.79 13.82
N ALA A 48 21.64 20.92 14.65
CA ALA A 48 21.16 19.53 14.79
C ALA A 48 19.67 19.46 15.19
N SER A 49 19.20 20.41 15.99
CA SER A 49 17.79 20.47 16.41
C SER A 49 16.85 20.83 15.25
N GLU A 50 17.25 21.73 14.35
CA GLU A 50 16.45 22.09 13.18
C GLU A 50 16.37 20.94 12.18
N SER A 51 17.51 20.32 11.86
CA SER A 51 17.54 19.19 10.93
C SER A 51 16.76 17.99 11.47
N GLN A 52 16.89 17.68 12.77
CA GLN A 52 16.13 16.60 13.40
C GLN A 52 14.61 16.85 13.38
N ARG A 53 14.17 18.10 13.61
CA ARG A 53 12.74 18.44 13.53
C ARG A 53 12.20 18.23 12.12
N ILE A 54 12.95 18.62 11.10
CA ILE A 54 12.54 18.43 9.70
C ILE A 54 12.48 16.94 9.34
N LEU A 55 13.53 16.17 9.67
CA LEU A 55 13.56 14.72 9.47
C LEU A 55 12.37 14.04 10.14
N LYS A 56 12.05 14.44 11.38
CA LYS A 56 10.90 13.93 12.10
C LYS A 56 9.59 14.20 11.34
N GLN A 57 9.38 15.39 10.79
CA GLN A 57 8.16 15.69 10.04
C GLN A 57 8.06 14.90 8.73
N ILE A 58 9.17 14.71 8.01
CA ILE A 58 9.20 13.87 6.81
C ILE A 58 8.83 12.42 7.16
N HIS A 59 9.41 11.90 8.24
CA HIS A 59 9.14 10.54 8.70
C HIS A 59 7.70 10.37 9.22
N ASP A 60 7.20 11.31 10.03
CA ASP A 60 5.81 11.30 10.52
C ASP A 60 4.81 11.32 9.33
N SER A 61 5.15 12.00 8.22
CA SER A 61 4.38 11.95 6.96
C SER A 61 4.43 10.57 6.30
N ALA A 62 5.62 9.97 6.19
CA ALA A 62 5.79 8.63 5.62
C ALA A 62 5.01 7.56 6.41
N THR A 63 5.01 7.64 7.75
CA THR A 63 4.22 6.74 8.61
C THR A 63 2.73 6.77 8.25
N LYS A 64 2.15 7.95 8.02
CA LYS A 64 0.72 8.06 7.64
C LYS A 64 0.41 7.40 6.30
N ILE A 65 1.36 7.43 5.35
CA ILE A 65 1.21 6.74 4.06
C ILE A 65 1.18 5.21 4.29
N ILE A 66 2.06 4.69 5.15
CA ILE A 66 2.10 3.26 5.52
C ILE A 66 0.79 2.85 6.21
N GLU A 67 0.30 3.66 7.15
CA GLU A 67 -0.97 3.44 7.84
C GLU A 67 -2.14 3.41 6.84
N GLY A 68 -2.22 4.40 5.95
CA GLY A 68 -3.24 4.45 4.90
C GLY A 68 -3.19 3.24 3.95
N ARG A 69 -2.00 2.75 3.63
CA ARG A 69 -1.83 1.50 2.86
C ARG A 69 -2.37 0.28 3.62
N SER A 70 -2.13 0.21 4.93
CA SER A 70 -2.69 -0.83 5.79
C SER A 70 -4.23 -0.79 5.82
N ASP A 71 -4.81 0.41 5.89
CA ASP A 71 -6.26 0.61 5.79
C ASP A 71 -6.82 0.15 4.44
N MET A 72 -6.13 0.46 3.33
CA MET A 72 -6.52 -0.01 2.00
C MET A 72 -6.53 -1.53 1.88
N VAL A 73 -5.59 -2.23 2.52
CA VAL A 73 -5.60 -3.71 2.58
C VAL A 73 -6.85 -4.21 3.30
N ARG A 74 -7.20 -3.62 4.45
CA ARG A 74 -8.43 -3.97 5.20
C ARG A 74 -9.70 -3.67 4.39
N ALA A 75 -9.74 -2.52 3.72
CA ALA A 75 -10.85 -2.13 2.85
C ALA A 75 -11.03 -3.11 1.69
N THR A 76 -9.94 -3.55 1.07
CA THR A 76 -9.97 -4.54 0.00
C THR A 76 -10.51 -5.90 0.47
N ALA A 77 -10.14 -6.33 1.68
CA ALA A 77 -10.71 -7.54 2.27
C ALA A 77 -12.23 -7.42 2.50
N LEU A 78 -12.72 -6.24 2.89
CA LEU A 78 -14.16 -5.96 2.98
C LEU A 78 -14.85 -6.02 1.61
N LEU A 79 -14.23 -5.44 0.57
CA LEU A 79 -14.75 -5.48 -0.80
C LEU A 79 -14.83 -6.92 -1.34
N THR A 80 -13.82 -7.74 -1.04
CA THR A 80 -13.79 -9.17 -1.42
C THR A 80 -14.97 -9.92 -0.82
N ARG A 81 -15.27 -9.69 0.46
CA ARG A 81 -16.46 -10.27 1.13
C ARG A 81 -17.79 -9.83 0.50
N CYS A 82 -17.85 -8.65 -0.10
CA CYS A 82 -19.02 -8.22 -0.86
C CYS A 82 -19.16 -9.03 -2.16
N ILE A 83 -18.06 -9.30 -2.86
CA ILE A 83 -18.05 -10.12 -4.08
C ILE A 83 -18.45 -11.56 -3.75
N GLU A 84 -17.90 -12.16 -2.69
CA GLU A 84 -18.27 -13.50 -2.18
C GLU A 84 -19.77 -13.65 -1.89
N ARG A 85 -20.44 -12.56 -1.51
CA ARG A 85 -21.87 -12.52 -1.23
C ARG A 85 -22.74 -12.14 -2.44
N SER A 86 -22.11 -11.86 -3.58
CA SER A 86 -22.75 -11.43 -4.82
C SER A 86 -23.07 -12.60 -5.74
N GLN A 87 -23.58 -12.30 -6.93
CA GLN A 87 -23.79 -13.26 -8.01
C GLN A 87 -22.53 -13.58 -8.82
N HIS A 88 -21.41 -12.89 -8.55
CA HIS A 88 -20.17 -13.00 -9.31
C HIS A 88 -19.18 -13.97 -8.66
N GLU A 89 -18.37 -14.63 -9.48
CA GLU A 89 -17.21 -15.38 -9.01
C GLU A 89 -16.22 -14.45 -8.28
N VAL A 90 -15.58 -14.95 -7.22
CA VAL A 90 -14.63 -14.17 -6.42
C VAL A 90 -13.42 -13.67 -7.22
N THR A 91 -13.09 -14.35 -8.31
CA THR A 91 -12.01 -13.99 -9.22
C THR A 91 -12.45 -13.06 -10.36
N ALA A 92 -13.73 -12.72 -10.47
CA ALA A 92 -14.29 -12.00 -11.62
C ALA A 92 -13.70 -10.60 -11.85
N PHE A 93 -13.13 -9.98 -10.81
CA PHE A 93 -12.59 -8.61 -10.85
C PHE A 93 -11.07 -8.54 -10.61
N GLY A 94 -10.42 -9.71 -10.62
CA GLY A 94 -8.99 -9.89 -10.31
C GLY A 94 -8.64 -9.70 -8.83
N CYS A 95 -7.38 -9.96 -8.46
CA CYS A 95 -6.91 -9.59 -7.12
C CYS A 95 -6.56 -8.09 -7.07
N PRO A 96 -7.13 -7.31 -6.14
CA PRO A 96 -6.81 -5.88 -6.04
C PRO A 96 -5.42 -5.59 -5.44
N ILE A 97 -4.76 -6.57 -4.80
CA ILE A 97 -3.45 -6.40 -4.13
C ILE A 97 -2.32 -7.12 -4.90
N GLY A 98 -2.61 -7.84 -5.99
CA GLY A 98 -1.62 -8.72 -6.61
C GLY A 98 -1.18 -9.87 -5.71
N LEU A 99 -1.84 -10.06 -4.57
CA LEU A 99 -1.88 -11.34 -3.87
C LEU A 99 -2.67 -12.27 -4.79
N GLU A 100 -2.01 -12.92 -5.75
CA GLU A 100 -2.55 -14.18 -6.25
C GLU A 100 -3.08 -14.90 -5.01
N LEU A 101 -4.41 -15.13 -4.97
CA LEU A 101 -5.07 -15.84 -3.88
C LEU A 101 -4.08 -16.89 -3.47
N GLU A 102 -3.57 -16.86 -2.23
CA GLU A 102 -2.71 -17.92 -1.74
C GLU A 102 -3.42 -19.19 -2.17
N GLN A 103 -2.95 -19.80 -3.27
CA GLN A 103 -3.14 -21.21 -3.45
C GLN A 103 -2.67 -21.71 -2.10
N ARG A 104 -3.49 -22.49 -1.43
CA ARG A 104 -3.08 -23.23 -0.23
C ARG A 104 -1.86 -24.07 -0.64
N GLU A 105 -0.71 -23.44 -0.80
CA GLU A 105 0.59 -24.02 -1.02
C GLU A 105 0.93 -24.49 0.38
N THR A 106 0.64 -25.77 0.55
CA THR A 106 1.20 -26.66 1.52
C THR A 106 2.56 -26.13 1.97
N ALA A 107 2.64 -25.74 3.26
CA ALA A 107 3.80 -25.13 3.90
C ALA A 107 5.14 -25.61 3.30
N ARG A 108 5.74 -24.80 2.44
CA ARG A 108 7.14 -24.99 2.03
C ARG A 108 7.99 -24.15 2.96
N HIS A 109 8.49 -24.81 4.01
CA HIS A 109 9.47 -24.25 4.93
C HIS A 109 10.65 -23.66 4.13
N LEU A 110 10.83 -22.34 4.22
CA LEU A 110 12.06 -21.69 3.81
C LEU A 110 13.17 -22.18 4.75
N THR A 111 14.05 -23.02 4.22
CA THR A 111 15.30 -23.39 4.91
C THR A 111 16.29 -22.26 4.63
N LEU A 112 16.56 -21.43 5.64
CA LEU A 112 17.70 -20.51 5.62
C LEU A 112 18.97 -21.37 5.66
N VAL A 113 19.75 -21.34 4.57
CA VAL A 113 21.13 -21.83 4.58
C VAL A 113 21.97 -20.71 5.20
N ALA A 114 22.61 -21.03 6.32
CA ALA A 114 23.53 -20.17 7.06
C ALA A 114 24.83 -19.92 6.28
#